data_AF-A0A6J1J3X6-F1
#
_entry.id   AF-A0A6J1J3X6-F1
#
_cell.length_a   1.000
_cell.length_b   1.000
_cell.length_c   1.000
_cell.angle_alpha   90.00
_cell.angle_beta   90.00
_cell.angle_gamma   90.00
#
_symmetry.space_group_name_H-M   'P 1'
#
loop_
_entity.id
_entity.type
_entity.pdbx_description
1 polymer ?
#
loop_
_entity_poly.entity_id
_entity_poly.type
_entity_poly.pdbx_seq_one_letter_code
_entity_poly.pdbx_strand_id
1 'polypeptide(L)'
;MALASFNEATYIVAGGVPGDIYLWEGSKTFVRIVSLGIISLFTDIVVGYGGSNAIIISSSVDRTCKVWSLWETIKKYHNMSSRVVVEMGKYTLLRSMLKAHPAVIMVAYSRLIVKSELFLLAIAPGLAKLDAFLVKYLNFISFNGGILGLLSNIFKGKAPVKPNKKSPYYTSLVGFTDWRRDLDLSIQPHDKFRYYGGLTMMAAKIAYESEPFVQSVVNDRWKMKFLGFFDFWNDFQDRATTQAFMFQNTATNDPNIIVIAFRGTSPFDTYDWQVDTDLSWYNIEGVGHIHSGFMKALGLQKATGWPKELTKPQHDFAYYTLRQKLRDIVKSNDKARFIITGHSLGGALATLFVTMLSYHEEKTILKKLQAVYTYGQPRVGDRQFAEFMVNTVQNYGFKYYRYVYSSDLVPRIPYGGVGFKYKHFGRSIYFNSFYQGRMVKDQPNKNYFSLQWVIPKYLTALWEVIRSFITPLVWGFDYYESLLMMGARLVGLVVPGFAAHFPVNYVNSTRLGKLTAPNEVDDPIHEDDIESD
;
A
#
# COMPACT_ATOMS: atom_id res chain seq x y z
N MET A 1 12.78 10.09 -44.87
CA MET A 1 12.34 10.54 -43.54
C MET A 1 10.82 10.67 -43.60
N ALA A 2 10.07 9.77 -42.97
CA ALA A 2 8.61 9.84 -42.94
C ALA A 2 8.19 10.46 -41.60
N LEU A 3 7.52 11.61 -41.63
CA LEU A 3 6.93 12.22 -40.44
C LEU A 3 5.48 11.76 -40.31
N ALA A 4 5.09 11.32 -39.10
CA ALA A 4 3.71 11.09 -38.73
C ALA A 4 3.38 11.93 -37.49
N SER A 5 2.29 12.67 -37.53
CA SER A 5 1.76 13.47 -36.42
C SER A 5 0.36 12.95 -36.05
N PHE A 6 0.09 12.79 -34.76
CA PHE A 6 -1.27 12.58 -34.22
C PHE A 6 -1.52 13.68 -33.19
N ASN A 7 -2.67 14.36 -33.28
CA ASN A 7 -2.89 15.64 -32.59
C ASN A 7 -3.12 15.50 -31.08
N GLU A 8 -2.77 16.60 -30.38
CA GLU A 8 -2.74 16.92 -28.94
C GLU A 8 -2.15 15.82 -28.02
N ALA A 9 -0.92 16.09 -27.54
CA ALA A 9 0.11 15.17 -27.01
C ALA A 9 0.99 14.49 -28.09
N THR A 10 1.56 15.29 -29.00
CA THR A 10 2.28 14.83 -30.20
C THR A 10 3.70 14.34 -29.88
N TYR A 11 4.02 13.06 -30.12
CA TYR A 11 5.40 12.59 -30.27
C TYR A 11 5.77 12.49 -31.75
N ILE A 12 6.79 13.23 -32.19
CA ILE A 12 7.45 13.11 -33.49
C ILE A 12 8.44 11.96 -33.40
N VAL A 13 8.28 10.97 -34.28
CA VAL A 13 9.17 9.81 -34.40
C VAL A 13 10.00 9.98 -35.67
N ALA A 14 11.30 10.21 -35.52
CA ALA A 14 12.25 10.20 -36.63
C ALA A 14 13.15 8.96 -36.52
N GLY A 15 13.15 8.13 -37.57
CA GLY A 15 14.03 6.97 -37.65
C GLY A 15 15.43 7.37 -38.12
N GLY A 16 16.45 7.01 -37.32
CA GLY A 16 17.86 7.02 -37.70
C GLY A 16 18.34 5.65 -38.20
N VAL A 17 19.66 5.47 -38.23
CA VAL A 17 20.35 4.19 -38.54
C VAL A 17 19.86 3.09 -37.56
N PRO A 18 19.86 1.79 -37.93
CA PRO A 18 19.23 0.74 -37.12
C PRO A 18 19.70 0.76 -35.66
N GLY A 19 18.77 0.92 -34.72
CA GLY A 19 19.03 0.92 -33.27
C GLY A 19 18.53 2.15 -32.53
N ASP A 20 18.33 3.29 -33.21
CA ASP A 20 17.99 4.54 -32.52
C ASP A 20 16.58 5.05 -32.88
N ILE A 21 15.72 5.17 -31.85
CA ILE A 21 14.40 5.84 -31.94
C ILE A 21 14.47 7.14 -31.14
N TYR A 22 14.25 8.27 -31.80
CA TYR A 22 14.22 9.60 -31.16
C TYR A 22 12.77 10.12 -31.07
N LEU A 23 12.38 10.63 -29.89
CA LEU A 23 11.04 11.18 -29.58
C LEU A 23 11.16 12.68 -29.31
N TRP A 24 10.39 13.51 -30.03
CA TRP A 24 10.32 14.97 -29.82
C TRP A 24 8.88 15.47 -29.79
N GLU A 25 8.56 16.49 -29.00
CA GLU A 25 7.20 17.07 -28.93
C GLU A 25 7.08 18.32 -29.82
N GLY A 26 6.16 18.35 -30.78
CA GLY A 26 6.01 19.49 -31.70
C GLY A 26 4.71 19.49 -32.53
N SER A 27 4.17 20.69 -32.76
CA SER A 27 2.80 20.97 -33.25
C SER A 27 2.66 21.17 -34.78
N LYS A 28 1.58 20.59 -35.35
CA LYS A 28 0.98 20.78 -36.72
C LYS A 28 1.82 20.27 -37.91
N THR A 29 1.34 19.66 -39.02
CA THR A 29 0.04 19.23 -39.57
C THR A 29 0.28 18.24 -40.75
N PHE A 30 -0.74 17.42 -41.08
CA PHE A 30 -0.96 16.53 -42.27
C PHE A 30 -0.37 15.09 -42.31
N VAL A 31 -1.23 14.11 -42.60
CA VAL A 31 -0.90 12.70 -42.94
C VAL A 31 -1.78 12.20 -44.10
N ARG A 32 -1.17 11.48 -45.05
CA ARG A 32 -1.81 10.71 -46.13
C ARG A 32 -1.62 9.21 -45.84
N ILE A 33 -2.68 8.41 -45.90
CA ILE A 33 -2.65 6.95 -45.65
C ILE A 33 -2.56 6.20 -46.99
N VAL A 34 -1.64 5.23 -47.11
CA VAL A 34 -1.60 4.28 -48.24
C VAL A 34 -1.40 2.85 -47.73
N SER A 35 -2.02 1.91 -48.44
CA SER A 35 -2.40 0.55 -48.06
C SER A 35 -1.34 -0.55 -48.30
N LEU A 36 -1.45 -1.59 -47.45
CA LEU A 36 -1.13 -3.03 -47.57
C LEU A 36 0.14 -3.50 -48.32
N GLY A 37 1.06 -4.07 -47.54
CA GLY A 37 2.08 -5.02 -48.00
C GLY A 37 2.53 -5.92 -46.83
N ILE A 38 2.76 -7.20 -47.12
CA ILE A 38 3.16 -8.30 -46.23
C ILE A 38 4.37 -7.90 -45.37
N ILE A 39 4.35 -8.13 -44.04
CA ILE A 39 5.46 -7.74 -43.14
C ILE A 39 6.02 -8.97 -42.42
N SER A 40 7.28 -9.29 -42.72
CA SER A 40 8.13 -10.26 -42.04
C SER A 40 8.92 -9.61 -40.88
N LEU A 41 9.26 -10.44 -39.89
CA LEU A 41 10.14 -10.28 -38.71
C LEU A 41 10.42 -8.84 -38.19
N PHE A 42 9.92 -8.58 -36.98
CA PHE A 42 10.15 -7.37 -36.19
C PHE A 42 11.50 -7.40 -35.49
N THR A 43 12.19 -6.26 -35.42
CA THR A 43 13.46 -6.11 -34.70
C THR A 43 13.34 -5.40 -33.37
N ASP A 44 12.33 -4.53 -33.19
CA ASP A 44 12.12 -3.85 -31.91
C ASP A 44 10.68 -3.37 -31.69
N ILE A 45 10.21 -3.34 -30.43
CA ILE A 45 8.87 -2.90 -30.02
C ILE A 45 8.99 -2.00 -28.79
N VAL A 46 8.61 -0.72 -28.94
CA VAL A 46 8.60 0.25 -27.83
C VAL A 46 7.16 0.71 -27.57
N VAL A 47 6.78 0.72 -26.29
CA VAL A 47 5.51 1.25 -25.80
C VAL A 47 5.82 2.39 -24.84
N GLY A 48 5.22 3.56 -25.05
CA GLY A 48 5.43 4.73 -24.19
C GLY A 48 4.87 4.52 -22.78
N TYR A 49 5.49 5.17 -21.79
CA TYR A 49 4.96 5.24 -20.43
C TYR A 49 3.62 5.98 -20.41
N GLY A 50 2.64 5.43 -19.68
CA GLY A 50 1.32 6.07 -19.47
C GLY A 50 0.14 5.42 -20.20
N GLY A 51 0.30 4.28 -20.89
CA GLY A 51 -0.83 3.55 -21.46
C GLY A 51 -1.53 4.28 -22.63
N SER A 52 -0.88 5.26 -23.24
CA SER A 52 -1.43 5.98 -24.38
C SER A 52 -1.41 5.13 -25.65
N ASN A 53 -2.60 4.67 -26.06
CA ASN A 53 -3.16 4.35 -27.39
C ASN A 53 -2.29 4.06 -28.64
N ALA A 54 -0.97 3.91 -28.59
CA ALA A 54 -0.14 3.63 -29.76
C ALA A 54 0.96 2.59 -29.47
N ILE A 55 1.17 1.69 -30.43
CA ILE A 55 2.34 0.79 -30.49
C ILE A 55 3.21 1.28 -31.64
N ILE A 56 4.50 1.47 -31.37
CA ILE A 56 5.49 1.83 -32.39
C ILE A 56 6.31 0.57 -32.67
N ILE A 57 6.32 0.16 -33.94
CA ILE A 57 7.05 -1.02 -34.40
C ILE A 57 8.05 -0.60 -35.47
N SER A 58 9.32 -0.92 -35.23
CA SER A 58 10.43 -0.70 -36.16
C SER A 58 10.78 -2.02 -36.87
N SER A 59 10.87 -2.00 -38.20
CA SER A 59 11.40 -3.13 -38.97
C SER A 59 12.72 -2.76 -39.65
N SER A 60 13.77 -3.51 -39.32
CA SER A 60 15.10 -3.37 -39.93
C SER A 60 15.14 -3.67 -41.43
N VAL A 61 14.16 -4.38 -41.98
CA VAL A 61 14.23 -4.90 -43.37
C VAL A 61 13.71 -3.90 -44.39
N ASP A 62 12.63 -3.17 -44.07
CA ASP A 62 12.06 -2.15 -44.98
C ASP A 62 12.49 -0.72 -44.64
N ARG A 63 13.28 -0.53 -43.56
CA ARG A 63 13.73 0.77 -43.02
C ARG A 63 12.56 1.72 -42.71
N THR A 64 11.38 1.18 -42.39
CA THR A 64 10.20 1.99 -42.05
C THR A 64 9.88 1.90 -40.55
N CYS A 65 9.40 3.00 -40.01
CA CYS A 65 8.77 3.04 -38.68
C CYS A 65 7.26 3.07 -38.86
N LYS A 66 6.53 2.14 -38.26
CA LYS A 66 5.06 2.05 -38.35
C LYS A 66 4.47 2.33 -36.97
N VAL A 67 3.63 3.37 -36.89
CA VAL A 67 2.91 3.77 -35.68
C VAL A 67 1.45 3.33 -35.83
N TRP A 68 0.97 2.49 -34.91
CA TRP A 68 -0.40 1.96 -34.96
C TRP A 68 -1.22 2.49 -33.79
N SER A 69 -2.42 3.03 -34.08
CA SER A 69 -3.42 3.28 -33.05
C SER A 69 -3.97 1.95 -32.52
N LEU A 70 -3.89 1.77 -31.20
CA LEU A 70 -4.33 0.57 -30.49
C LEU A 70 -5.83 0.31 -30.74
N TRP A 71 -6.63 1.37 -30.81
CA TRP A 71 -8.09 1.31 -30.98
C TRP A 71 -8.53 0.82 -32.37
N GLU A 72 -7.91 1.33 -33.43
CA GLU A 72 -8.23 0.97 -34.82
C GLU A 72 -7.84 -0.48 -35.14
N THR A 73 -6.73 -0.96 -34.56
CA THR A 73 -6.26 -2.33 -34.73
C THR A 73 -7.25 -3.34 -34.14
N ILE A 74 -7.89 -2.99 -33.03
CA ILE A 74 -8.88 -3.82 -32.33
C ILE A 74 -10.22 -3.83 -33.07
N LYS A 75 -10.70 -2.69 -33.58
CA LYS A 75 -11.92 -2.61 -34.41
C LYS A 75 -11.81 -3.50 -35.65
N LYS A 76 -10.64 -3.47 -36.31
CA LYS A 76 -10.39 -4.28 -37.50
C LYS A 76 -10.34 -5.79 -37.18
N TYR A 77 -9.83 -6.15 -36.01
CA TYR A 77 -9.82 -7.53 -35.51
C TYR A 77 -11.22 -8.06 -35.18
N HIS A 78 -12.13 -7.19 -34.73
CA HIS A 78 -13.54 -7.55 -34.48
C HIS A 78 -14.35 -7.70 -35.77
N ASN A 79 -14.07 -6.91 -36.80
CA ASN A 79 -14.78 -7.01 -38.10
C ASN A 79 -14.28 -8.13 -39.03
N MET A 80 -13.16 -8.80 -38.72
CA MET A 80 -12.65 -9.93 -39.51
C MET A 80 -13.29 -11.29 -39.16
N SER A 81 -14.28 -11.34 -38.25
CA SER A 81 -14.97 -12.58 -37.88
C SER A 81 -16.07 -13.04 -38.86
N SER A 82 -16.28 -12.33 -39.98
CA SER A 82 -17.23 -12.75 -41.01
C SER A 82 -16.60 -12.73 -42.39
N ARG A 83 -16.37 -13.93 -42.93
CA ARG A 83 -15.90 -14.27 -44.29
C ARG A 83 -14.41 -14.05 -44.58
N VAL A 84 -13.59 -15.06 -44.32
CA VAL A 84 -12.58 -15.60 -45.26
C VAL A 84 -12.25 -17.03 -44.80
N VAL A 85 -12.51 -18.03 -45.65
CA VAL A 85 -12.04 -19.42 -45.48
C VAL A 85 -10.64 -19.48 -46.09
N VAL A 86 -9.58 -19.42 -45.27
CA VAL A 86 -8.19 -19.67 -45.70
C VAL A 86 -7.43 -20.41 -44.58
N GLU A 87 -6.78 -21.51 -44.98
CA GLU A 87 -5.85 -22.44 -44.28
C GLU A 87 -5.69 -22.34 -42.75
N MET A 88 -6.27 -23.32 -42.03
CA MET A 88 -6.23 -23.47 -40.57
C MET A 88 -4.89 -23.95 -39.97
N GLY A 89 -3.80 -24.12 -40.74
CA GLY A 89 -2.56 -24.71 -40.21
C GLY A 89 -1.58 -23.72 -39.57
N LYS A 90 -1.41 -22.52 -40.14
CA LYS A 90 -0.34 -21.56 -39.77
C LYS A 90 -0.77 -20.47 -38.78
N TYR A 91 -2.07 -20.15 -38.72
CA TYR A 91 -2.59 -19.12 -37.82
C TYR A 91 -2.80 -19.58 -36.38
N THR A 92 -2.89 -20.89 -36.14
CA THR A 92 -3.02 -21.48 -34.80
C THR A 92 -1.73 -21.29 -34.00
N LEU A 93 -0.58 -21.44 -34.67
CA LEU A 93 0.74 -21.17 -34.12
C LEU A 93 0.91 -19.67 -33.82
N LEU A 94 0.55 -18.79 -34.76
CA LEU A 94 0.60 -17.33 -34.56
C LEU A 94 -0.35 -16.84 -33.45
N ARG A 95 -1.57 -17.41 -33.35
CA ARG A 95 -2.50 -17.15 -32.23
C ARG A 95 -1.96 -17.64 -30.89
N SER A 96 -1.29 -18.80 -30.87
CA SER A 96 -0.67 -19.32 -29.65
C SER A 96 0.55 -18.49 -29.23
N MET A 97 1.38 -18.07 -30.19
CA MET A 97 2.53 -17.20 -29.96
C MET A 97 2.12 -15.79 -29.52
N LEU A 98 1.10 -15.19 -30.13
CA LEU A 98 0.56 -13.89 -29.71
C LEU A 98 -0.11 -13.96 -28.35
N LYS A 99 -0.86 -15.03 -28.01
CA LYS A 99 -1.43 -15.20 -26.66
C LYS A 99 -0.37 -15.42 -25.59
N ALA A 100 0.77 -16.02 -25.94
CA ALA A 100 1.89 -16.26 -25.04
C ALA A 100 2.94 -15.12 -25.02
N HIS A 101 2.79 -14.10 -25.88
CA HIS A 101 3.77 -13.03 -25.98
C HIS A 101 3.67 -12.11 -24.73
N PRO A 102 4.78 -11.80 -24.04
CA PRO A 102 4.78 -10.95 -22.84
C PRO A 102 4.04 -9.63 -23.05
N ALA A 103 4.18 -9.03 -24.24
CA ALA A 103 3.49 -7.79 -24.61
C ALA A 103 1.95 -7.92 -24.64
N VAL A 104 1.39 -9.04 -25.10
CA VAL A 104 -0.07 -9.27 -25.14
C VAL A 104 -0.61 -9.55 -23.74
N ILE A 105 0.17 -10.26 -22.92
CA ILE A 105 -0.10 -10.46 -21.51
C ILE A 105 -0.12 -9.10 -20.79
N MET A 106 0.89 -8.25 -21.01
CA MET A 106 0.97 -6.88 -20.46
C MET A 106 -0.21 -6.00 -20.89
N VAL A 107 -0.66 -6.08 -22.15
CA VAL A 107 -1.84 -5.34 -22.64
C VAL A 107 -3.15 -5.87 -22.01
N ALA A 108 -3.26 -7.18 -21.77
CA ALA A 108 -4.40 -7.73 -21.06
C ALA A 108 -4.42 -7.30 -19.58
N TYR A 109 -3.26 -7.24 -18.93
CA TYR A 109 -3.10 -6.75 -17.57
C TYR A 109 -3.38 -5.24 -17.47
N SER A 110 -2.85 -4.41 -18.37
CA SER A 110 -3.14 -2.97 -18.35
C SER A 110 -4.63 -2.69 -18.55
N ARG A 111 -5.32 -3.45 -19.41
CA ARG A 111 -6.79 -3.40 -19.51
C ARG A 111 -7.50 -3.83 -18.23
N LEU A 112 -6.98 -4.85 -17.54
CA LEU A 112 -7.56 -5.29 -16.27
C LEU A 112 -7.39 -4.21 -15.20
N ILE A 113 -6.21 -3.58 -15.11
CA ILE A 113 -5.91 -2.49 -14.19
C ILE A 113 -6.83 -1.29 -14.45
N VAL A 114 -6.90 -0.83 -15.70
CA VAL A 114 -7.78 0.30 -16.08
C VAL A 114 -9.25 -0.05 -15.81
N LYS A 115 -9.68 -1.29 -16.08
CA LYS A 115 -11.05 -1.73 -15.75
C LYS A 115 -11.30 -1.80 -14.25
N SER A 116 -10.34 -2.25 -13.45
CA SER A 116 -10.47 -2.25 -12.00
C SER A 116 -10.49 -0.84 -11.43
N GLU A 117 -9.67 0.08 -11.95
CA GLU A 117 -9.68 1.49 -11.57
C GLU A 117 -11.02 2.15 -11.92
N LEU A 118 -11.53 1.93 -13.13
CA LEU A 118 -12.85 2.43 -13.56
C LEU A 118 -13.98 1.82 -12.73
N PHE A 119 -13.90 0.54 -12.37
CA PHE A 119 -14.87 -0.11 -11.50
C PHE A 119 -14.83 0.47 -10.08
N LEU A 120 -13.63 0.68 -9.52
CA LEU A 120 -13.44 1.32 -8.22
C LEU A 120 -14.00 2.75 -8.22
N LEU A 121 -13.72 3.53 -9.27
CA LEU A 121 -14.29 4.87 -9.49
C LEU A 121 -15.83 4.82 -9.57
N ALA A 122 -16.41 3.79 -10.18
CA ALA A 122 -17.86 3.66 -10.30
C ALA A 122 -18.56 3.34 -8.96
N ILE A 123 -17.95 2.50 -8.12
CA ILE A 123 -18.52 2.14 -6.80
C ILE A 123 -18.14 3.13 -5.68
N ALA A 124 -17.10 3.95 -5.91
CA ALA A 124 -16.55 4.90 -4.94
C ALA A 124 -17.59 5.79 -4.26
N PRO A 125 -18.50 6.48 -4.99
CA PRO A 125 -19.50 7.33 -4.34
C PRO A 125 -20.47 6.54 -3.45
N GLY A 126 -20.76 5.28 -3.80
CA GLY A 126 -21.64 4.40 -3.04
C GLY A 126 -20.99 3.93 -1.73
N LEU A 127 -19.73 3.50 -1.80
CA LEU A 127 -18.96 3.07 -0.63
C LEU A 127 -18.67 4.23 0.32
N ALA A 128 -18.30 5.41 -0.20
CA ALA A 128 -18.09 6.60 0.64
C ALA A 128 -19.38 7.03 1.37
N LYS A 129 -20.55 6.89 0.73
CA LYS A 129 -21.84 7.13 1.40
C LYS A 129 -22.13 6.10 2.48
N LEU A 130 -21.83 4.83 2.22
CA LEU A 130 -21.99 3.75 3.18
C LEU A 130 -21.06 3.96 4.39
N ASP A 131 -19.81 4.34 4.17
CA ASP A 131 -18.84 4.71 5.21
C ASP A 131 -19.39 5.83 6.10
N ALA A 132 -19.73 6.96 5.48
CA ALA A 132 -20.25 8.11 6.20
C ALA A 132 -21.53 7.79 6.98
N PHE A 133 -22.40 6.94 6.42
CA PHE A 133 -23.59 6.44 7.10
C PHE A 133 -23.24 5.58 8.32
N LEU A 134 -22.40 4.55 8.15
CA LEU A 134 -22.01 3.63 9.22
C LEU A 134 -21.27 4.36 10.33
N VAL A 135 -20.29 5.20 10.01
CA VAL A 135 -19.56 6.01 11.00
C VAL A 135 -20.51 6.91 11.78
N LYS A 136 -21.42 7.61 11.09
CA LYS A 136 -22.39 8.49 11.76
C LYS A 136 -23.35 7.70 12.65
N TYR A 137 -23.84 6.56 12.19
CA TYR A 137 -24.79 5.71 12.91
C TYR A 137 -24.15 5.06 14.14
N LEU A 138 -22.96 4.47 13.99
CA LEU A 138 -22.23 3.84 15.10
C LEU A 138 -21.81 4.87 16.15
N ASN A 139 -21.35 6.06 15.73
CA ASN A 139 -21.07 7.14 16.69
C ASN A 139 -22.34 7.66 17.36
N PHE A 140 -23.48 7.72 16.67
CA PHE A 140 -24.76 8.10 17.30
C PHE A 140 -25.13 7.13 18.43
N ILE A 141 -25.01 5.82 18.19
CA ILE A 141 -25.23 4.80 19.21
C ILE A 141 -24.22 4.97 20.36
N SER A 142 -22.93 5.13 20.04
CA SER A 142 -21.85 5.27 21.03
C SER A 142 -22.05 6.47 21.96
N PHE A 143 -22.33 7.66 21.40
CA PHE A 143 -22.54 8.90 22.16
C PHE A 143 -23.78 8.87 23.06
N ASN A 144 -24.71 7.94 22.84
CA ASN A 144 -25.90 7.75 23.65
C ASN A 144 -25.78 6.59 24.66
N GLY A 145 -24.57 6.08 24.90
CA GLY A 145 -24.34 4.99 25.87
C GLY A 145 -24.66 3.60 25.31
N GLY A 146 -24.52 3.42 24.00
CA GLY A 146 -24.87 2.18 23.33
C GLY A 146 -26.37 2.02 23.10
N ILE A 147 -26.79 0.83 22.66
CA ILE A 147 -28.20 0.52 22.40
C ILE A 147 -29.04 0.64 23.68
N LEU A 148 -28.55 0.10 24.79
CA LEU A 148 -29.22 0.18 26.09
C LEU A 148 -29.30 1.61 26.62
N GLY A 149 -28.23 2.41 26.45
CA GLY A 149 -28.24 3.82 26.82
C GLY A 149 -29.23 4.63 26.00
N LEU A 150 -29.31 4.38 24.69
CA LEU A 150 -30.27 5.04 23.80
C LEU A 150 -31.71 4.71 24.20
N LEU A 151 -32.02 3.43 24.46
CA LEU A 151 -33.32 3.01 24.97
C LEU A 151 -33.63 3.66 26.32
N SER A 152 -32.65 3.68 27.26
CA SER A 152 -32.81 4.35 28.54
C SER A 152 -33.06 5.85 28.38
N ASN A 153 -32.44 6.53 27.42
CA ASN A 153 -32.66 7.96 27.18
C ASN A 153 -34.06 8.22 26.65
N ILE A 154 -34.57 7.37 25.76
CA ILE A 154 -35.95 7.41 25.27
C ILE A 154 -36.93 7.24 26.45
N PHE A 155 -36.74 6.23 27.30
CA PHE A 155 -37.59 6.01 28.48
C PHE A 155 -37.53 7.16 29.49
N LYS A 156 -36.38 7.85 29.61
CA LYS A 156 -36.19 9.00 30.51
C LYS A 156 -36.60 10.34 29.88
N GLY A 157 -37.15 10.35 28.66
CA GLY A 157 -37.50 11.58 27.93
C GLY A 157 -36.31 12.48 27.60
N LYS A 158 -35.08 11.95 27.63
CA LYS A 158 -33.86 12.72 27.34
C LYS A 158 -33.64 12.78 25.83
N ALA A 159 -33.38 13.97 25.31
CA ALA A 159 -33.05 14.17 23.92
C ALA A 159 -31.75 13.42 23.55
N PRO A 160 -31.69 12.71 22.41
CA PRO A 160 -30.48 12.02 21.96
C PRO A 160 -29.32 12.98 21.70
N VAL A 161 -28.12 12.59 22.11
CA VAL A 161 -26.90 13.35 21.89
C VAL A 161 -26.44 13.18 20.44
N LYS A 162 -26.17 14.29 19.75
CA LYS A 162 -25.61 14.27 18.40
C LYS A 162 -24.10 14.02 18.44
N PRO A 163 -23.55 13.14 17.56
CA PRO A 163 -22.11 12.92 17.48
C PRO A 163 -21.33 14.19 17.18
N ASN A 164 -20.27 14.44 17.94
CA ASN A 164 -19.34 15.54 17.70
C ASN A 164 -18.05 14.99 17.08
N LYS A 165 -17.76 15.32 15.82
CA LYS A 165 -16.54 14.88 15.11
C LYS A 165 -15.24 15.38 15.75
N LYS A 166 -15.28 16.49 16.50
CA LYS A 166 -14.13 17.06 17.21
C LYS A 166 -13.93 16.47 18.61
N SER A 167 -14.75 15.48 18.99
CA SER A 167 -14.65 14.81 20.29
C SER A 167 -13.58 13.72 20.27
N PRO A 168 -12.83 13.52 21.37
CA PRO A 168 -11.91 12.38 21.52
C PRO A 168 -12.64 11.03 21.59
N TYR A 169 -13.96 11.03 21.67
CA TYR A 169 -14.80 9.83 21.63
C TYR A 169 -15.32 9.49 20.23
N TYR A 170 -15.16 10.39 19.25
CA TYR A 170 -15.57 10.11 17.88
C TYR A 170 -14.64 9.08 17.25
N THR A 171 -15.20 7.95 16.82
CA THR A 171 -14.44 6.76 16.43
C THR A 171 -14.65 6.44 14.95
N SER A 172 -13.57 6.07 14.25
CA SER A 172 -13.61 5.58 12.87
C SER A 172 -14.21 4.18 12.77
N LEU A 173 -14.46 3.67 11.56
CA LEU A 173 -14.85 2.25 11.41
C LEU A 173 -13.79 1.30 11.93
N VAL A 174 -12.50 1.61 11.72
CA VAL A 174 -11.39 0.80 12.22
C VAL A 174 -11.43 0.74 13.75
N GLY A 175 -11.63 1.88 14.43
CA GLY A 175 -11.79 1.91 15.89
C GLY A 175 -13.04 1.17 16.39
N PHE A 176 -14.11 1.08 15.58
CA PHE A 176 -15.25 0.23 15.91
C PHE A 176 -14.98 -1.27 15.73
N THR A 177 -13.98 -1.67 14.95
CA THR A 177 -13.54 -3.09 14.88
C THR A 177 -12.72 -3.52 16.09
N ASP A 178 -12.02 -2.59 16.74
CA ASP A 178 -11.23 -2.84 17.95
C ASP A 178 -11.22 -1.62 18.88
N TRP A 179 -12.06 -1.70 19.92
CA TRP A 179 -12.32 -0.63 20.88
C TRP A 179 -11.18 -0.37 21.87
N ARG A 180 -10.18 -1.25 21.96
CA ARG A 180 -9.08 -1.12 22.94
C ARG A 180 -8.24 0.11 22.63
N ARG A 181 -7.98 0.94 23.65
CA ARG A 181 -7.14 2.15 23.52
C ARG A 181 -5.88 2.09 24.37
N ASP A 182 -5.90 1.30 25.44
CA ASP A 182 -4.80 1.20 26.40
C ASP A 182 -3.73 0.22 25.91
N LEU A 183 -2.47 0.48 26.28
CA LEU A 183 -1.38 -0.48 26.07
C LEU A 183 -1.56 -1.68 27.02
N ASP A 184 -1.03 -2.83 26.64
CA ASP A 184 -1.07 -4.02 27.48
C ASP A 184 -0.05 -3.88 28.62
N LEU A 185 -0.56 -3.67 29.83
CA LEU A 185 0.27 -3.46 31.03
C LEU A 185 1.08 -4.70 31.42
N SER A 186 0.77 -5.89 30.89
CA SER A 186 1.61 -7.08 31.10
C SER A 186 2.92 -7.01 30.31
N ILE A 187 2.99 -6.18 29.25
CA ILE A 187 4.17 -6.01 28.40
C ILE A 187 4.96 -4.81 28.90
N GLN A 188 6.01 -5.11 29.67
CA GLN A 188 6.82 -4.09 30.33
C GLN A 188 7.87 -3.47 29.39
N PRO A 189 8.23 -2.18 29.55
CA PRO A 189 9.20 -1.50 28.69
C PRO A 189 10.60 -2.12 28.62
N HIS A 190 10.98 -2.97 29.58
CA HIS A 190 12.27 -3.67 29.56
C HIS A 190 12.32 -4.76 28.47
N ASP A 191 11.18 -5.38 28.14
CA ASP A 191 11.05 -6.24 26.96
C ASP A 191 10.83 -5.34 25.73
N LYS A 192 11.92 -4.77 25.23
CA LYS A 192 11.88 -3.79 24.13
C LYS A 192 11.17 -4.33 22.89
N PHE A 193 11.38 -5.61 22.55
CA PHE A 193 10.79 -6.22 21.36
C PHE A 193 9.27 -6.24 21.46
N ARG A 194 8.72 -6.81 22.54
CA ARG A 194 7.27 -6.87 22.72
C ARG A 194 6.67 -5.51 22.99
N TYR A 195 7.35 -4.66 23.77
CA TYR A 195 6.87 -3.31 24.10
C TYR A 195 6.73 -2.45 22.85
N TYR A 196 7.79 -2.34 22.03
CA TYR A 196 7.72 -1.53 20.81
C TYR A 196 6.84 -2.17 19.74
N GLY A 197 6.76 -3.50 19.65
CA GLY A 197 5.77 -4.18 18.80
C GLY A 197 4.33 -3.80 19.20
N GLY A 198 3.99 -3.89 20.49
CA GLY A 198 2.68 -3.48 21.01
C GLY A 198 2.39 -1.99 20.81
N LEU A 199 3.32 -1.12 21.20
CA LEU A 199 3.17 0.34 21.10
C LEU A 199 3.00 0.80 19.65
N THR A 200 3.85 0.33 18.75
CA THR A 200 3.82 0.76 17.34
C THR A 200 2.63 0.18 16.58
N MET A 201 2.14 -1.01 16.95
CA MET A 201 0.88 -1.53 16.42
C MET A 201 -0.31 -0.71 16.91
N MET A 202 -0.36 -0.39 18.21
CA MET A 202 -1.41 0.48 18.75
C MET A 202 -1.37 1.87 18.11
N ALA A 203 -0.18 2.42 17.85
CA ALA A 203 -0.01 3.67 17.11
C ALA A 203 -0.52 3.56 15.66
N ALA A 204 -0.14 2.51 14.93
CA ALA A 204 -0.63 2.26 13.57
C ALA A 204 -2.16 2.09 13.52
N LYS A 205 -2.77 1.50 14.57
CA LYS A 205 -4.22 1.37 14.69
C LYS A 205 -4.91 2.72 14.92
N ILE A 206 -4.41 3.54 15.84
CA ILE A 206 -5.06 4.83 16.13
C ILE A 206 -4.77 5.90 15.07
N ALA A 207 -3.83 5.66 14.15
CA ALA A 207 -3.60 6.54 13.00
C ALA A 207 -4.83 6.72 12.10
N TYR A 208 -5.81 5.80 12.18
CA TYR A 208 -7.11 5.88 11.51
C TYR A 208 -8.11 6.82 12.19
N GLU A 209 -7.81 7.28 13.40
CA GLU A 209 -8.70 8.11 14.21
C GLU A 209 -8.43 9.60 14.02
N SER A 210 -9.32 10.44 14.54
CA SER A 210 -9.19 11.89 14.45
C SER A 210 -8.08 12.43 15.37
N GLU A 211 -7.56 13.61 15.06
CA GLU A 211 -6.55 14.28 15.91
C GLU A 211 -6.97 14.38 17.39
N PRO A 212 -8.19 14.84 17.76
CA PRO A 212 -8.59 14.88 19.17
C PRO A 212 -8.59 13.50 19.85
N PHE A 213 -8.96 12.44 19.11
CA PHE A 213 -8.91 11.07 19.62
C PHE A 213 -7.47 10.65 19.89
N VAL A 214 -6.59 10.82 18.89
CA VAL A 214 -5.18 10.43 18.98
C VAL A 214 -4.49 11.19 20.09
N GLN A 215 -4.69 12.51 20.16
CA GLN A 215 -4.11 13.36 21.20
C GLN A 215 -4.54 12.90 22.60
N SER A 216 -5.82 12.60 22.80
CA SER A 216 -6.32 12.11 24.10
C SER A 216 -5.74 10.73 24.45
N VAL A 217 -5.67 9.80 23.50
CA VAL A 217 -5.07 8.48 23.76
C VAL A 217 -3.59 8.61 24.14
N VAL A 218 -2.82 9.37 23.37
CA VAL A 218 -1.37 9.55 23.60
C VAL A 218 -1.10 10.25 24.93
N ASN A 219 -1.75 11.39 25.19
CA ASN A 219 -1.49 12.19 26.39
C ASN A 219 -2.14 11.60 27.64
N ASP A 220 -3.42 11.20 27.55
CA ASP A 220 -4.21 10.88 28.75
C ASP A 220 -4.10 9.41 29.13
N ARG A 221 -4.01 8.50 28.14
CA ARG A 221 -3.97 7.05 28.39
C ARG A 221 -2.55 6.51 28.41
N TRP A 222 -1.77 6.80 27.37
CA TRP A 222 -0.39 6.30 27.27
C TRP A 222 0.61 7.13 28.08
N LYS A 223 0.20 8.32 28.57
CA LYS A 223 1.05 9.25 29.32
C LYS A 223 2.32 9.64 28.55
N MET A 224 2.17 9.76 27.23
CA MET A 224 3.22 10.15 26.29
C MET A 224 2.95 11.57 25.78
N LYS A 225 3.93 12.19 25.12
CA LYS A 225 3.77 13.56 24.60
C LYS A 225 3.38 13.53 23.12
N PHE A 226 2.14 13.92 22.82
CA PHE A 226 1.70 14.15 21.45
C PHE A 226 2.46 15.33 20.82
N LEU A 227 2.92 15.17 19.57
CA LEU A 227 3.70 16.18 18.85
C LEU A 227 2.96 16.79 17.66
N GLY A 228 1.99 16.08 17.08
CA GLY A 228 1.16 16.60 16.00
C GLY A 228 0.47 15.50 15.19
N PHE A 229 -0.63 15.88 14.55
CA PHE A 229 -1.36 15.09 13.56
C PHE A 229 -1.35 15.88 12.24
N PHE A 230 -1.17 15.18 11.13
CA PHE A 230 -0.93 15.80 9.84
C PHE A 230 -1.80 15.15 8.77
N ASP A 231 -2.35 15.98 7.91
CA ASP A 231 -3.07 15.58 6.71
C ASP A 231 -2.36 16.18 5.50
N PHE A 232 -1.80 15.31 4.65
CA PHE A 232 -0.85 15.67 3.61
C PHE A 232 -1.47 15.56 2.23
N TRP A 233 -1.08 16.51 1.39
CA TRP A 233 -1.54 16.63 0.01
C TRP A 233 -0.96 15.56 -0.89
N ASN A 234 -1.80 15.00 -1.76
CA ASN A 234 -1.39 14.16 -2.87
C ASN A 234 -1.67 14.91 -4.18
N ASP A 235 -0.62 15.33 -4.87
CA ASP A 235 -0.74 16.08 -6.12
C ASP A 235 -1.58 15.34 -7.15
N PHE A 236 -1.50 14.01 -7.22
CA PHE A 236 -2.19 13.21 -8.24
C PHE A 236 -3.69 13.05 -8.00
N GLN A 237 -4.16 13.37 -6.80
CA GLN A 237 -5.57 13.31 -6.43
C GLN A 237 -6.17 14.69 -6.13
N ASP A 238 -5.35 15.75 -6.18
CA ASP A 238 -5.72 17.14 -5.90
C ASP A 238 -6.50 17.29 -4.57
N ARG A 239 -6.07 16.55 -3.55
CA ARG A 239 -6.64 16.56 -2.19
C ARG A 239 -5.66 15.99 -1.17
N ALA A 240 -5.94 16.22 0.11
CA ALA A 240 -5.28 15.51 1.19
C ALA A 240 -5.82 14.06 1.31
N THR A 241 -4.92 13.09 1.21
CA THR A 241 -5.23 11.64 1.37
C THR A 241 -4.26 10.90 2.29
N THR A 242 -3.10 11.48 2.61
CA THR A 242 -2.10 10.80 3.44
C THR A 242 -2.08 11.39 4.83
N GLN A 243 -2.32 10.57 5.84
CA GLN A 243 -2.34 11.01 7.23
C GLN A 243 -1.23 10.34 8.04
N ALA A 244 -0.63 11.11 8.94
CA ALA A 244 0.30 10.58 9.92
C ALA A 244 0.23 11.38 11.21
N PHE A 245 0.69 10.80 12.30
CA PHE A 245 0.88 11.53 13.55
C PHE A 245 2.21 11.19 14.20
N MET A 246 2.64 12.07 15.10
CA MET A 246 3.90 11.98 15.81
C MET A 246 3.68 12.09 17.32
N PHE A 247 4.44 11.30 18.07
CA PHE A 247 4.49 11.41 19.53
C PHE A 247 5.87 11.02 20.07
N GLN A 248 6.17 11.50 21.28
CA GLN A 248 7.38 11.18 22.01
C GLN A 248 7.05 10.25 23.17
N ASN A 249 7.75 9.12 23.25
CA ASN A 249 7.59 8.11 24.30
C ASN A 249 8.25 8.58 25.61
N THR A 250 7.59 9.49 26.32
CA THR A 250 8.04 10.01 27.63
C THR A 250 7.69 9.09 28.80
N ALA A 251 6.99 7.98 28.55
CA ALA A 251 6.51 7.06 29.58
C ALA A 251 7.56 6.02 30.03
N THR A 252 8.77 6.08 29.46
CA THR A 252 9.87 5.17 29.81
C THR A 252 11.08 5.94 30.33
N ASN A 253 12.06 5.23 30.89
CA ASN A 253 13.34 5.83 31.32
C ASN A 253 14.17 6.40 30.15
N ASP A 254 13.70 6.24 28.91
CA ASP A 254 14.33 6.69 27.68
C ASP A 254 13.37 7.62 26.91
N PRO A 255 13.20 8.87 27.36
CA PRO A 255 12.19 9.79 26.83
C PRO A 255 12.54 10.34 25.44
N ASN A 256 13.62 9.88 24.80
CA ASN A 256 14.13 10.44 23.55
C ASN A 256 13.58 9.76 22.29
N ILE A 257 12.70 8.77 22.45
CA ILE A 257 12.15 8.03 21.31
C ILE A 257 10.92 8.74 20.77
N ILE A 258 10.97 9.07 19.49
CA ILE A 258 9.89 9.71 18.75
C ILE A 258 9.36 8.72 17.73
N VAL A 259 8.05 8.53 17.73
CA VAL A 259 7.36 7.59 16.85
C VAL A 259 6.56 8.37 15.82
N ILE A 260 6.73 8.02 14.54
CA ILE A 260 5.89 8.47 13.43
C ILE A 260 5.00 7.30 13.04
N ALA A 261 3.68 7.49 13.03
CA ALA A 261 2.73 6.49 12.61
C ALA A 261 1.93 6.96 11.39
N PHE A 262 2.07 6.26 10.28
CA PHE A 262 1.30 6.49 9.06
C PHE A 262 -0.02 5.73 9.12
N ARG A 263 -1.11 6.42 8.73
CA ARG A 263 -2.41 5.80 8.51
C ARG A 263 -2.35 4.92 7.27
N GLY A 264 -3.03 3.78 7.31
CA GLY A 264 -3.31 3.01 6.11
C GLY A 264 -4.67 3.32 5.50
N THR A 265 -5.16 2.37 4.73
CA THR A 265 -6.39 2.48 3.96
C THR A 265 -7.64 2.33 4.82
N SER A 266 -8.56 3.30 4.78
CA SER A 266 -9.86 3.14 5.45
C SER A 266 -10.72 2.11 4.71
N PRO A 267 -11.51 1.25 5.40
CA PRO A 267 -12.25 0.12 4.80
C PRO A 267 -13.22 0.46 3.66
N PHE A 268 -13.58 1.72 3.47
CA PHE A 268 -14.47 2.18 2.40
C PHE A 268 -13.97 3.48 1.74
N ASP A 269 -12.71 3.86 1.98
CA ASP A 269 -12.10 4.99 1.29
C ASP A 269 -11.49 4.51 -0.03
N THR A 270 -12.25 4.74 -1.08
CA THR A 270 -11.89 4.30 -2.43
C THR A 270 -10.72 5.06 -3.03
N TYR A 271 -10.33 6.22 -2.49
CA TYR A 271 -9.12 6.92 -2.93
C TYR A 271 -7.87 6.23 -2.40
N ASP A 272 -7.92 5.72 -1.17
CA ASP A 272 -6.87 4.85 -0.62
C ASP A 272 -6.80 3.54 -1.44
N TRP A 273 -7.95 2.96 -1.82
CA TRP A 273 -7.98 1.77 -2.69
C TRP A 273 -7.40 2.03 -4.08
N GLN A 274 -7.65 3.20 -4.67
CA GLN A 274 -7.05 3.58 -5.95
C GLN A 274 -5.53 3.58 -5.86
N VAL A 275 -4.98 4.15 -4.78
CA VAL A 275 -3.54 4.12 -4.49
C VAL A 275 -3.04 2.68 -4.34
N ASP A 276 -3.77 1.81 -3.63
CA ASP A 276 -3.42 0.40 -3.42
C ASP A 276 -3.52 -0.47 -4.68
N THR A 277 -4.36 -0.07 -5.64
CA THR A 277 -4.55 -0.79 -6.91
C THR A 277 -3.72 -0.24 -8.08
N ASP A 278 -2.98 0.85 -7.86
CA ASP A 278 -2.08 1.41 -8.87
C ASP A 278 -0.81 0.57 -9.02
N LEU A 279 -0.94 -0.56 -9.73
CA LEU A 279 0.16 -1.51 -9.99
C LEU A 279 1.23 -0.97 -10.94
N SER A 280 1.23 0.34 -11.26
CA SER A 280 2.26 0.92 -12.11
C SER A 280 3.56 1.15 -11.33
N TRP A 281 4.65 1.16 -12.09
CA TRP A 281 5.98 1.37 -11.57
C TRP A 281 6.40 2.83 -11.68
N TYR A 282 6.99 3.35 -10.62
CA TYR A 282 7.82 4.55 -10.65
C TYR A 282 9.28 4.12 -10.48
N ASN A 283 10.10 4.39 -11.50
CA ASN A 283 11.52 4.02 -11.48
C ASN A 283 12.35 5.16 -10.87
N ILE A 284 13.23 4.82 -9.93
CA ILE A 284 14.26 5.72 -9.42
C ILE A 284 15.62 5.09 -9.73
N GLU A 285 16.46 5.84 -10.44
CA GLU A 285 17.80 5.39 -10.80
C GLU A 285 18.62 5.04 -9.54
N GLY A 286 19.26 3.87 -9.55
CA GLY A 286 20.04 3.35 -8.42
C GLY A 286 19.22 2.79 -7.26
N VAL A 287 17.89 2.94 -7.28
CA VAL A 287 16.98 2.39 -6.25
C VAL A 287 16.14 1.25 -6.83
N GLY A 288 15.60 1.39 -8.05
CA GLY A 288 14.76 0.38 -8.71
C GLY A 288 13.33 0.82 -8.93
N HIS A 289 12.48 -0.14 -9.30
CA HIS A 289 11.07 0.11 -9.55
C HIS A 289 10.26 0.02 -8.26
N ILE A 290 9.40 1.02 -8.05
CA ILE A 290 8.58 1.16 -6.85
C ILE A 290 7.10 1.33 -7.23
N HIS A 291 6.19 0.86 -6.39
CA HIS A 291 4.75 1.07 -6.54
C HIS A 291 4.40 2.56 -6.65
N SER A 292 3.91 3.01 -7.81
CA SER A 292 3.76 4.44 -8.08
C SER A 292 2.68 5.07 -7.20
N GLY A 293 1.57 4.36 -6.93
CA GLY A 293 0.53 4.82 -6.01
C GLY A 293 1.08 5.24 -4.65
N PHE A 294 1.93 4.39 -4.05
CA PHE A 294 2.53 4.67 -2.74
C PHE A 294 3.51 5.86 -2.81
N MET A 295 4.23 6.04 -3.92
CA MET A 295 5.07 7.22 -4.13
C MET A 295 4.24 8.52 -4.21
N LYS A 296 3.13 8.49 -4.95
CA LYS A 296 2.17 9.62 -5.05
C LYS A 296 1.63 10.01 -3.67
N ALA A 297 1.19 9.02 -2.89
CA ALA A 297 0.70 9.24 -1.53
C ALA A 297 1.78 9.84 -0.60
N LEU A 298 3.03 9.37 -0.70
CA LEU A 298 4.12 9.89 0.14
C LEU A 298 4.52 11.35 -0.20
N GLY A 299 4.21 11.83 -1.40
CA GLY A 299 4.47 13.22 -1.81
C GLY A 299 5.31 13.38 -3.08
N LEU A 300 5.30 12.40 -3.98
CA LEU A 300 5.87 12.55 -5.33
C LEU A 300 5.24 13.78 -6.02
N GLN A 301 6.08 14.60 -6.64
CA GLN A 301 5.64 15.81 -7.34
C GLN A 301 5.31 15.50 -8.81
N LYS A 302 4.16 15.95 -9.30
CA LYS A 302 3.72 15.75 -10.71
C LYS A 302 4.76 16.20 -11.73
N ALA A 303 5.35 17.38 -11.52
CA ALA A 303 6.21 18.03 -12.52
C ALA A 303 7.70 17.70 -12.36
N THR A 304 8.17 17.51 -11.12
CA THR A 304 9.61 17.46 -10.80
C THR A 304 10.05 16.14 -10.18
N GLY A 305 9.12 15.19 -9.97
CA GLY A 305 9.43 13.91 -9.35
C GLY A 305 9.79 14.05 -7.88
N TRP A 306 11.02 13.66 -7.51
CA TRP A 306 11.55 13.76 -6.14
C TRP A 306 12.71 14.75 -6.08
N PRO A 307 12.45 16.07 -6.12
CA PRO A 307 13.49 17.05 -5.86
C PRO A 307 13.98 16.92 -4.41
N LYS A 308 15.27 17.19 -4.18
CA LYS A 308 15.85 17.10 -2.83
C LYS A 308 15.19 18.05 -1.85
N GLU A 309 14.77 19.24 -2.28
CA GLU A 309 14.03 20.23 -1.49
C GLU A 309 12.88 20.82 -2.33
N LEU A 310 11.80 21.23 -1.65
CA LEU A 310 10.70 21.95 -2.29
C LEU A 310 10.86 23.46 -2.07
N THR A 311 10.85 24.22 -3.15
CA THR A 311 10.92 25.68 -3.09
C THR A 311 9.52 26.27 -2.98
N LYS A 312 9.13 26.76 -1.79
CA LYS A 312 7.82 27.38 -1.52
C LYS A 312 6.63 26.52 -1.98
N PRO A 313 6.45 25.30 -1.44
CA PRO A 313 5.33 24.47 -1.83
C PRO A 313 4.00 25.12 -1.42
N GLN A 314 2.98 24.99 -2.27
CA GLN A 314 1.63 25.49 -1.96
C GLN A 314 0.91 24.62 -0.92
N HIS A 315 1.34 23.36 -0.80
CA HIS A 315 0.75 22.36 0.07
C HIS A 315 1.82 21.59 0.85
N ASP A 316 1.43 21.00 1.98
CA ASP A 316 2.28 20.13 2.77
C ASP A 316 2.26 18.70 2.22
N PHE A 317 3.46 18.14 1.98
CA PHE A 317 3.66 16.79 1.46
C PHE A 317 4.31 15.92 2.52
N ALA A 318 3.85 14.66 2.65
CA ALA A 318 4.19 13.81 3.79
C ALA A 318 5.71 13.65 3.99
N TYR A 319 6.45 13.29 2.94
CA TYR A 319 7.91 13.15 3.02
C TYR A 319 8.61 14.44 3.48
N TYR A 320 8.35 15.55 2.78
CA TYR A 320 9.08 16.80 2.99
C TYR A 320 8.79 17.41 4.37
N THR A 321 7.52 17.43 4.77
CA THR A 321 7.10 18.01 6.05
C THR A 321 7.60 17.17 7.24
N LEU A 322 7.47 15.84 7.17
CA LEU A 322 7.95 14.96 8.24
C LEU A 322 9.48 14.94 8.32
N ARG A 323 10.18 14.94 7.18
CA ARG A 323 11.64 15.07 7.16
C ARG A 323 12.11 16.36 7.81
N GLN A 324 11.46 17.49 7.51
CA GLN A 324 11.81 18.76 8.11
C GLN A 324 11.59 18.75 9.63
N LYS A 325 10.47 18.18 10.10
CA LYS A 325 10.22 17.97 11.54
C LYS A 325 11.31 17.13 12.19
N LEU A 326 11.74 16.04 11.56
CA LEU A 326 12.85 15.22 12.06
C LEU A 326 14.17 16.01 12.12
N ARG A 327 14.50 16.81 11.09
CA ARG A 327 15.68 17.69 11.11
C ARG A 327 15.64 18.66 12.27
N ASP A 328 14.50 19.30 12.53
CA ASP A 328 14.33 20.27 13.60
C ASP A 328 14.47 19.62 14.99
N ILE A 329 13.93 18.41 15.15
CA ILE A 329 14.08 17.61 16.36
C ILE A 329 15.55 17.21 16.58
N VAL A 330 16.24 16.73 15.53
CA VAL A 330 17.66 16.37 15.63
C VAL A 330 18.52 17.56 16.04
N LYS A 331 18.23 18.76 15.50
CA LYS A 331 18.93 19.99 15.86
C LYS A 331 18.71 20.40 17.32
N SER A 332 17.52 20.16 17.86
CA SER A 332 17.15 20.56 19.23
C SER A 332 17.45 19.48 20.28
N ASN A 333 17.52 18.21 19.89
CA ASN A 333 17.82 17.09 20.77
C ASN A 333 18.68 16.06 20.04
N ASP A 334 19.99 16.10 20.28
CA ASP A 334 20.92 15.14 19.69
C ASP A 334 20.72 13.70 20.23
N LYS A 335 20.05 13.51 21.36
CA LYS A 335 19.74 12.16 21.87
C LYS A 335 18.48 11.56 21.23
N ALA A 336 17.75 12.32 20.42
CA ALA A 336 16.53 11.87 19.78
C ALA A 336 16.78 10.62 18.93
N ARG A 337 15.88 9.65 19.03
CA ARG A 337 15.86 8.46 18.19
C ARG A 337 14.47 8.26 17.61
N PHE A 338 14.41 7.67 16.43
CA PHE A 338 13.19 7.59 15.65
C PHE A 338 12.70 6.15 15.50
N ILE A 339 11.39 5.99 15.57
CA ILE A 339 10.69 4.78 15.15
C ILE A 339 9.64 5.18 14.14
N ILE A 340 9.55 4.44 13.04
CA ILE A 340 8.53 4.68 12.02
C ILE A 340 7.63 3.45 11.95
N THR A 341 6.33 3.65 11.90
CA THR A 341 5.36 2.55 11.88
C THR A 341 4.18 2.81 10.95
N GLY A 342 3.54 1.74 10.53
CA GLY A 342 2.26 1.82 9.84
C GLY A 342 1.65 0.44 9.56
N HIS A 343 0.34 0.46 9.33
CA HIS A 343 -0.46 -0.71 8.98
C HIS A 343 -0.94 -0.60 7.53
N SER A 344 -1.00 -1.71 6.78
CA SER A 344 -1.48 -1.72 5.39
C SER A 344 -0.67 -0.75 4.50
N LEU A 345 -1.34 0.13 3.73
CA LEU A 345 -0.74 1.27 3.03
C LEU A 345 0.23 2.08 3.91
N GLY A 346 -0.11 2.30 5.19
CA GLY A 346 0.76 3.01 6.12
C GLY A 346 2.11 2.29 6.34
N GLY A 347 2.13 0.96 6.26
CA GLY A 347 3.36 0.17 6.30
C GLY A 347 4.24 0.35 5.05
N ALA A 348 3.61 0.49 3.87
CA ALA A 348 4.31 0.85 2.65
C ALA A 348 4.89 2.27 2.74
N LEU A 349 4.10 3.24 3.20
CA LEU A 349 4.54 4.62 3.40
C LEU A 349 5.67 4.75 4.42
N ALA A 350 5.59 4.02 5.54
CA ALA A 350 6.67 3.95 6.53
C ALA A 350 8.00 3.51 5.91
N THR A 351 7.94 2.54 4.98
CA THR A 351 9.12 2.00 4.30
C THR A 351 9.67 2.97 3.28
N LEU A 352 8.79 3.52 2.43
CA LEU A 352 9.16 4.50 1.42
C LEU A 352 9.69 5.80 2.04
N PHE A 353 9.18 6.20 3.20
CA PHE A 353 9.73 7.35 3.92
C PHE A 353 11.21 7.14 4.23
N VAL A 354 11.61 5.95 4.71
CA VAL A 354 13.02 5.61 4.93
C VAL A 354 13.81 5.49 3.63
N THR A 355 13.21 4.90 2.58
CA THR A 355 13.80 4.86 1.24
C THR A 355 14.17 6.26 0.77
N MET A 356 13.25 7.22 0.87
CA MET A 356 13.45 8.58 0.41
C MET A 356 14.44 9.35 1.29
N LEU A 357 14.49 9.08 2.60
CA LEU A 357 15.55 9.61 3.47
C LEU A 357 16.93 9.11 3.02
N SER A 358 17.05 7.84 2.65
CA SER A 358 18.30 7.25 2.13
C SER A 358 18.69 7.84 0.78
N TYR A 359 17.73 7.89 -0.15
CA TYR A 359 17.89 8.47 -1.49
C TYR A 359 18.32 9.94 -1.46
N HIS A 360 17.75 10.74 -0.56
CA HIS A 360 18.14 12.15 -0.39
C HIS A 360 19.35 12.37 0.55
N GLU A 361 19.99 11.29 1.01
CA GLU A 361 21.17 11.29 1.88
C GLU A 361 20.97 11.99 3.23
N GLU A 362 19.84 11.77 3.90
CA GLU A 362 19.54 12.29 5.25
C GLU A 362 20.28 11.51 6.35
N LYS A 363 21.60 11.43 6.23
CA LYS A 363 22.50 10.60 7.05
C LYS A 363 22.30 10.82 8.56
N THR A 364 22.08 12.06 8.98
CA THR A 364 21.90 12.41 10.40
C THR A 364 20.61 11.83 10.98
N ILE A 365 19.53 11.82 10.19
CA ILE A 365 18.26 11.21 10.61
C ILE A 365 18.38 9.69 10.61
N LEU A 366 18.97 9.11 9.55
CA LEU A 366 19.11 7.67 9.39
C LEU A 366 19.97 7.04 10.50
N LYS A 367 21.06 7.68 10.92
CA LYS A 367 21.89 7.24 12.07
C LYS A 367 21.13 7.24 13.41
N LYS A 368 20.03 7.99 13.51
CA LYS A 368 19.17 8.08 14.70
C LYS A 368 17.91 7.23 14.56
N LEU A 369 17.69 6.59 13.41
CA LEU A 369 16.59 5.66 13.21
C LEU A 369 16.88 4.39 14.03
N GLN A 370 15.98 4.07 14.96
CA GLN A 370 16.09 2.87 15.78
C GLN A 370 15.45 1.68 15.06
N ALA A 371 14.24 1.86 14.56
CA ALA A 371 13.50 0.77 13.92
C ALA A 371 12.36 1.24 13.01
N VAL A 372 11.99 0.38 12.07
CA VAL A 372 10.77 0.47 11.28
C VAL A 372 9.89 -0.74 11.62
N TYR A 373 8.61 -0.50 11.93
CA TYR A 373 7.62 -1.55 12.21
C TYR A 373 6.52 -1.49 11.16
N THR A 374 6.30 -2.60 10.45
CA THR A 374 5.23 -2.67 9.44
C THR A 374 4.28 -3.81 9.77
N TYR A 375 2.98 -3.57 9.60
CA TYR A 375 1.92 -4.53 9.91
C TYR A 375 1.04 -4.74 8.69
N GLY A 376 1.03 -5.95 8.14
CA GLY A 376 0.24 -6.22 6.93
C GLY A 376 0.71 -5.42 5.71
N GLN A 377 2.00 -5.10 5.65
CA GLN A 377 2.59 -4.31 4.57
C GLN A 377 2.48 -5.04 3.21
N PRO A 378 2.00 -4.38 2.14
CA PRO A 378 2.06 -4.91 0.78
C PRO A 378 3.49 -4.89 0.24
N ARG A 379 3.75 -5.57 -0.88
CA ARG A 379 5.05 -5.46 -1.56
C ARG A 379 5.20 -4.06 -2.14
N VAL A 380 6.37 -3.45 -1.95
CA VAL A 380 6.58 -2.02 -2.23
C VAL A 380 7.35 -1.79 -3.53
N GLY A 381 8.36 -2.62 -3.80
CA GLY A 381 9.24 -2.44 -4.96
C GLY A 381 9.69 -3.76 -5.55
N ASP A 382 10.51 -3.68 -6.59
CA ASP A 382 11.16 -4.82 -7.22
C ASP A 382 12.36 -5.34 -6.41
N ARG A 383 13.12 -6.28 -7.01
CA ARG A 383 14.33 -6.83 -6.39
C ARG A 383 15.41 -5.76 -6.16
N GLN A 384 15.60 -4.83 -7.10
CA GLN A 384 16.60 -3.77 -6.95
C GLN A 384 16.25 -2.86 -5.77
N PHE A 385 14.96 -2.53 -5.61
CA PHE A 385 14.47 -1.79 -4.44
C PHE A 385 14.71 -2.56 -3.14
N ALA A 386 14.47 -3.88 -3.14
CA ALA A 386 14.74 -4.73 -1.98
C ALA A 386 16.23 -4.69 -1.61
N GLU A 387 17.14 -4.84 -2.58
CA GLU A 387 18.60 -4.76 -2.39
C GLU A 387 19.02 -3.37 -1.85
N PHE A 388 18.48 -2.29 -2.41
CA PHE A 388 18.70 -0.93 -1.92
C PHE A 388 18.31 -0.76 -0.44
N MET A 389 17.16 -1.31 -0.04
CA MET A 389 16.68 -1.23 1.33
C MET A 389 17.49 -2.11 2.29
N VAL A 390 17.89 -3.32 1.88
CA VAL A 390 18.81 -4.17 2.66
C VAL A 390 20.12 -3.43 2.92
N ASN A 391 20.71 -2.83 1.89
CA ASN A 391 21.94 -2.04 2.01
C ASN A 391 21.74 -0.83 2.93
N THR A 392 20.60 -0.14 2.81
CA THR A 392 20.26 0.99 3.70
C THR A 392 20.16 0.54 5.17
N VAL A 393 19.49 -0.58 5.45
CA VAL A 393 19.39 -1.16 6.79
C VAL A 393 20.77 -1.47 7.35
N GLN A 394 21.62 -2.14 6.58
CA GLN A 394 22.98 -2.52 7.01
C GLN A 394 23.87 -1.29 7.25
N ASN A 395 23.83 -0.31 6.35
CA ASN A 395 24.68 0.89 6.43
C ASN A 395 24.39 1.77 7.66
N TYR A 396 23.15 1.78 8.15
CA TYR A 396 22.73 2.63 9.28
C TYR A 396 22.41 1.83 10.55
N GLY A 397 22.33 0.50 10.48
CA GLY A 397 22.20 -0.39 11.64
C GLY A 397 20.85 -0.36 12.35
N PHE A 398 19.79 0.16 11.72
CA PHE A 398 18.45 0.16 12.30
C PHE A 398 17.74 -1.18 12.10
N LYS A 399 16.71 -1.47 12.89
CA LYS A 399 15.93 -2.71 12.78
C LYS A 399 14.73 -2.55 11.85
N TYR A 400 14.37 -3.59 11.10
CA TYR A 400 13.18 -3.58 10.25
C TYR A 400 12.32 -4.79 10.58
N TYR A 401 11.14 -4.55 11.16
CA TYR A 401 10.25 -5.57 11.69
C TYR A 401 8.96 -5.65 10.87
N ARG A 402 8.85 -6.70 10.07
CA ARG A 402 7.72 -6.94 9.17
C ARG A 402 6.76 -7.98 9.73
N TYR A 403 5.67 -7.53 10.35
CA TYR A 403 4.64 -8.37 10.94
C TYR A 403 3.61 -8.82 9.88
N VAL A 404 3.36 -10.13 9.82
CA VAL A 404 2.35 -10.73 8.94
C VAL A 404 1.47 -11.67 9.74
N TYR A 405 0.16 -11.48 9.65
CA TYR A 405 -0.81 -12.34 10.33
C TYR A 405 -1.47 -13.30 9.35
N SER A 406 -1.37 -14.59 9.64
CA SER A 406 -2.17 -15.68 9.08
C SER A 406 -2.27 -15.59 7.54
N SER A 407 -3.48 -15.62 7.02
CA SER A 407 -3.80 -15.57 5.59
C SER A 407 -4.06 -14.14 5.08
N ASP A 408 -3.58 -13.09 5.78
CA ASP A 408 -3.74 -11.69 5.35
C ASP A 408 -3.41 -11.50 3.85
N LEU A 409 -4.38 -11.07 3.07
CA LEU A 409 -4.20 -10.92 1.63
C LEU A 409 -3.18 -9.84 1.26
N VAL A 410 -3.02 -8.78 2.06
CA VAL A 410 -2.30 -7.56 1.64
C VAL A 410 -0.79 -7.77 1.49
N PRO A 411 -0.08 -8.44 2.41
CA PRO A 411 1.33 -8.80 2.19
C PRO A 411 1.58 -9.71 0.98
N ARG A 412 0.53 -10.23 0.35
CA ARG A 412 0.64 -11.15 -0.80
C ARG A 412 0.36 -10.44 -2.12
N ILE A 413 0.13 -9.12 -2.09
CA ILE A 413 -0.05 -8.24 -3.25
C ILE A 413 0.92 -7.04 -3.19
N PRO A 414 1.27 -6.44 -4.35
CA PRO A 414 1.09 -6.96 -5.70
C PRO A 414 1.76 -8.32 -5.94
N TYR A 415 1.33 -9.02 -7.00
CA TYR A 415 1.87 -10.35 -7.33
C TYR A 415 3.36 -10.27 -7.68
N GLY A 416 4.15 -11.30 -7.32
CA GLY A 416 5.59 -11.39 -7.62
C GLY A 416 5.95 -12.25 -8.84
N GLY A 417 4.96 -12.68 -9.62
CA GLY A 417 5.15 -13.56 -10.77
C GLY A 417 5.35 -12.86 -12.13
N VAL A 418 5.14 -13.60 -13.23
CA VAL A 418 5.63 -13.34 -14.61
C VAL A 418 5.33 -11.94 -15.21
N GLY A 419 4.47 -11.11 -14.61
CA GLY A 419 4.16 -9.75 -15.10
C GLY A 419 4.62 -8.59 -14.21
N PHE A 420 4.72 -8.79 -12.89
CA PHE A 420 5.11 -7.76 -11.92
C PHE A 420 6.04 -8.42 -10.90
N LYS A 421 7.29 -7.97 -10.83
CA LYS A 421 8.33 -8.61 -10.00
C LYS A 421 8.48 -7.92 -8.64
N TYR A 422 7.37 -7.59 -8.00
CA TYR A 422 7.42 -7.02 -6.64
C TYR A 422 7.97 -8.04 -5.66
N LYS A 423 8.83 -7.59 -4.74
CA LYS A 423 9.48 -8.43 -3.72
C LYS A 423 9.37 -7.80 -2.33
N HIS A 424 9.23 -8.64 -1.33
CA HIS A 424 9.57 -8.26 0.04
C HIS A 424 11.08 -8.32 0.29
N PHE A 425 11.53 -7.53 1.25
CA PHE A 425 12.83 -7.67 1.88
C PHE A 425 12.65 -7.82 3.40
N GLY A 426 13.64 -8.41 4.04
CA GLY A 426 13.64 -8.65 5.48
C GLY A 426 12.74 -9.81 5.90
N ARG A 427 13.15 -10.48 6.97
CA ARG A 427 12.44 -11.62 7.55
C ARG A 427 11.06 -11.19 8.05
N SER A 428 10.09 -12.08 7.92
CA SER A 428 8.73 -11.88 8.42
C SER A 428 8.59 -12.39 9.85
N ILE A 429 8.08 -11.54 10.73
CA ILE A 429 7.53 -11.93 12.02
C ILE A 429 6.10 -12.44 11.76
N TYR A 430 5.98 -13.75 11.53
CA TYR A 430 4.74 -14.38 11.13
C TYR A 430 3.96 -14.92 12.33
N PHE A 431 2.68 -14.58 12.42
CA PHE A 431 1.74 -15.15 13.39
C PHE A 431 0.70 -16.01 12.67
N ASN A 432 0.45 -17.23 13.15
CA ASN A 432 -0.65 -18.04 12.61
C ASN A 432 -2.01 -17.63 13.21
N SER A 433 -3.10 -18.31 12.79
CA SER A 433 -4.46 -18.05 13.29
C SER A 433 -4.71 -18.38 14.76
N PHE A 434 -3.72 -18.97 15.44
CA PHE A 434 -3.68 -19.21 16.89
C PHE A 434 -2.77 -18.20 17.62
N TYR A 435 -2.30 -17.15 16.93
CA TYR A 435 -1.35 -16.16 17.45
C TYR A 435 -0.01 -16.75 17.91
N GLN A 436 0.40 -17.91 17.38
CA GLN A 436 1.75 -18.42 17.57
C GLN A 436 2.69 -17.73 16.58
N GLY A 437 3.68 -17.03 17.12
CA GLY A 437 4.67 -16.28 16.36
C GLY A 437 5.88 -17.12 15.97
N ARG A 438 6.46 -16.85 14.81
CA ARG A 438 7.75 -17.39 14.36
C ARG A 438 8.42 -16.45 13.37
N MET A 439 9.75 -16.46 13.35
CA MET A 439 10.53 -15.81 12.31
C MET A 439 10.60 -16.71 11.08
N VAL A 440 10.26 -16.17 9.92
CA VAL A 440 10.37 -16.89 8.65
C VAL A 440 10.98 -15.95 7.61
N LYS A 441 11.78 -16.50 6.68
CA LYS A 441 12.31 -15.73 5.54
C LYS A 441 11.15 -15.07 4.77
N ASP A 442 10.14 -15.87 4.43
CA ASP A 442 8.94 -15.42 3.74
C ASP A 442 7.67 -15.96 4.39
N GLN A 443 6.59 -15.20 4.30
CA GLN A 443 5.28 -15.65 4.79
C GLN A 443 4.80 -16.90 4.04
N PRO A 444 4.15 -17.86 4.73
CA PRO A 444 3.51 -19.00 4.08
C PRO A 444 2.49 -18.54 3.04
N ASN A 445 2.37 -19.27 1.93
CA ASN A 445 1.51 -18.88 0.81
C ASN A 445 1.80 -17.47 0.27
N LYS A 446 3.00 -17.26 -0.29
CA LYS A 446 3.44 -15.97 -0.85
C LYS A 446 2.48 -15.40 -1.91
N ASN A 447 1.78 -16.29 -2.61
CA ASN A 447 0.90 -15.98 -3.73
C ASN A 447 -0.54 -16.28 -3.36
N TYR A 448 -1.34 -15.25 -3.09
CA TYR A 448 -2.71 -15.39 -2.60
C TYR A 448 -3.56 -16.37 -3.44
N PHE A 449 -3.39 -16.40 -4.76
CA PHE A 449 -4.15 -17.25 -5.70
C PHE A 449 -3.62 -18.68 -5.87
N SER A 450 -2.70 -19.13 -5.02
CA SER A 450 -2.16 -20.50 -5.09
C SER A 450 -3.24 -21.55 -4.83
N LEU A 451 -3.41 -22.49 -5.78
CA LEU A 451 -4.45 -23.54 -5.72
C LEU A 451 -4.32 -24.46 -4.50
N GLN A 452 -3.09 -24.85 -4.14
CA GLN A 452 -2.78 -25.67 -2.95
C GLN A 452 -3.22 -25.02 -1.63
N TRP A 453 -3.37 -23.69 -1.60
CA TRP A 453 -3.76 -22.95 -0.40
C TRP A 453 -5.24 -22.57 -0.36
N VAL A 454 -6.04 -22.96 -1.35
CA VAL A 454 -7.48 -22.66 -1.37
C VAL A 454 -8.16 -23.26 -0.14
N ILE A 455 -8.13 -24.58 0.03
CA ILE A 455 -8.80 -25.26 1.15
C ILE A 455 -8.28 -24.76 2.52
N PRO A 456 -6.95 -24.71 2.79
CA PRO A 456 -6.44 -24.20 4.07
C PRO A 456 -6.90 -22.77 4.41
N LYS A 457 -7.00 -21.88 3.40
CA LYS A 457 -7.47 -20.50 3.62
C LYS A 457 -8.93 -20.46 4.07
N TYR A 458 -9.82 -21.23 3.45
CA TYR A 458 -11.24 -21.29 3.83
C TYR A 458 -11.42 -21.93 5.20
N LEU A 459 -10.67 -22.99 5.52
CA LEU A 459 -10.68 -23.58 6.87
C LEU A 459 -10.19 -22.58 7.92
N THR A 460 -9.16 -21.78 7.59
CA THR A 460 -8.67 -20.71 8.47
C THR A 460 -9.73 -19.62 8.67
N ALA A 461 -10.41 -19.21 7.60
CA ALA A 461 -11.48 -18.21 7.69
C ALA A 461 -12.65 -18.70 8.57
N LEU A 462 -13.06 -19.96 8.41
CA LEU A 462 -14.07 -20.58 9.28
C LEU A 462 -13.60 -20.64 10.73
N TRP A 463 -12.35 -21.05 10.95
CA TRP A 463 -11.77 -21.06 12.30
C TRP A 463 -11.75 -19.67 12.94
N GLU A 464 -11.45 -18.61 12.21
CA GLU A 464 -11.48 -17.25 12.75
C GLU A 464 -12.88 -16.79 13.17
N VAL A 465 -13.93 -17.22 12.45
CA VAL A 465 -15.33 -17.00 12.87
C VAL A 465 -15.62 -17.75 14.17
N ILE A 466 -15.21 -19.00 14.30
CA ILE A 466 -15.43 -19.78 15.54
C ILE A 466 -14.64 -19.17 16.70
N ARG A 467 -13.37 -18.84 16.46
CA ARG A 467 -12.44 -18.31 17.46
C ARG A 467 -12.92 -16.97 18.03
N SER A 468 -13.57 -16.11 17.25
CA SER A 468 -14.05 -14.80 17.73
C SER A 468 -15.05 -14.93 18.89
N PHE A 469 -15.83 -16.02 18.96
CA PHE A 469 -16.73 -16.31 20.09
C PHE A 469 -15.99 -16.87 21.31
N ILE A 470 -14.91 -17.64 21.09
CA ILE A 470 -14.13 -18.30 22.16
C ILE A 470 -13.18 -17.31 22.84
N THR A 471 -12.56 -16.42 22.05
CA THR A 471 -11.51 -15.48 22.48
C THR A 471 -11.87 -14.68 23.74
N PRO A 472 -13.05 -14.03 23.86
CA PRO A 472 -13.42 -13.29 25.06
C PRO A 472 -13.63 -14.18 26.30
N LEU A 473 -13.99 -15.46 26.11
CA LEU A 473 -14.17 -16.41 27.21
C LEU A 473 -12.83 -16.89 27.78
N VAL A 474 -11.79 -16.95 26.94
CA VAL A 474 -10.46 -17.44 27.32
C VAL A 474 -9.56 -16.32 27.84
N TRP A 475 -9.57 -15.15 27.20
CA TRP A 475 -8.64 -14.06 27.50
C TRP A 475 -9.29 -12.81 28.10
N GLY A 476 -10.61 -12.85 28.33
CA GLY A 476 -11.37 -11.77 28.94
C GLY A 476 -12.05 -10.84 27.94
N PHE A 477 -12.92 -9.99 28.47
CA PHE A 477 -13.83 -9.16 27.66
C PHE A 477 -13.11 -8.16 26.74
N ASP A 478 -11.88 -7.77 27.08
CA ASP A 478 -11.00 -6.94 26.24
C ASP A 478 -10.80 -7.49 24.82
N TYR A 479 -10.95 -8.81 24.64
CA TYR A 479 -10.80 -9.48 23.35
C TYR A 479 -12.13 -9.78 22.65
N TYR A 480 -13.23 -9.18 23.12
CA TYR A 480 -14.52 -9.25 22.44
C TYR A 480 -14.45 -8.57 21.07
N GLU A 481 -14.80 -9.30 20.01
CA GLU A 481 -14.91 -8.77 18.65
C GLU A 481 -16.28 -8.09 18.45
N SER A 482 -16.28 -6.87 17.94
CA SER A 482 -17.52 -6.12 17.69
C SER A 482 -18.36 -6.74 16.58
N LEU A 483 -19.64 -6.36 16.48
CA LEU A 483 -20.51 -6.78 15.37
C LEU A 483 -19.92 -6.41 14.00
N LEU A 484 -19.22 -5.27 13.91
CA LEU A 484 -18.57 -4.86 12.67
C LEU A 484 -17.42 -5.82 12.31
N MET A 485 -16.62 -6.21 13.30
CA MET A 485 -15.56 -7.20 13.08
C MET A 485 -16.13 -8.58 12.74
N MET A 486 -17.21 -9.00 13.40
CA MET A 486 -17.93 -10.24 13.05
C MET A 486 -18.42 -10.21 11.60
N GLY A 487 -19.00 -9.08 11.16
CA GLY A 487 -19.38 -8.88 9.76
C GLY A 487 -18.19 -9.03 8.81
N ALA A 488 -17.03 -8.45 9.15
CA ALA A 488 -15.81 -8.61 8.38
C ALA A 488 -15.33 -10.08 8.33
N ARG A 489 -15.44 -10.84 9.42
CA ARG A 489 -15.14 -12.29 9.46
C ARG A 489 -16.04 -13.09 8.52
N LEU A 490 -17.35 -12.77 8.46
CA LEU A 490 -18.29 -13.40 7.55
C LEU A 490 -17.96 -13.10 6.08
N VAL A 491 -17.57 -11.85 5.76
CA VAL A 491 -17.02 -11.51 4.43
C VAL A 491 -15.75 -12.33 4.14
N GLY A 492 -14.93 -12.56 5.16
CA GLY A 492 -13.75 -13.44 5.09
C GLY A 492 -14.05 -14.88 4.69
N LEU A 493 -15.29 -15.38 4.87
CA LEU A 493 -15.70 -16.70 4.37
C LEU A 493 -15.87 -16.72 2.85
N VAL A 494 -16.09 -15.56 2.21
CA VAL A 494 -16.17 -15.41 0.76
C VAL A 494 -14.79 -15.06 0.20
N VAL A 495 -14.08 -14.13 0.85
CA VAL A 495 -12.73 -13.67 0.50
C VAL A 495 -11.78 -13.96 1.66
N PRO A 496 -11.21 -15.18 1.75
CA PRO A 496 -10.29 -15.54 2.81
C PRO A 496 -9.14 -14.54 2.97
N GLY A 497 -8.76 -14.22 4.20
CA GLY A 497 -7.68 -13.26 4.44
C GLY A 497 -8.11 -11.80 4.50
N PHE A 498 -9.32 -11.45 4.04
CA PHE A 498 -9.86 -10.09 4.19
C PHE A 498 -9.95 -9.68 5.67
N ALA A 499 -10.61 -10.51 6.48
CA ALA A 499 -10.74 -10.24 7.91
C ALA A 499 -9.40 -10.30 8.66
N ALA A 500 -8.44 -11.09 8.16
CA ALA A 500 -7.10 -11.22 8.73
C ALA A 500 -6.30 -9.90 8.63
N HIS A 501 -6.59 -9.08 7.63
CA HIS A 501 -5.94 -7.79 7.43
C HIS A 501 -6.33 -6.72 8.47
N PHE A 502 -7.40 -6.90 9.24
CA PHE A 502 -7.83 -5.86 10.17
C PHE A 502 -6.84 -5.69 11.34
N PRO A 503 -6.58 -4.44 11.80
CA PRO A 503 -5.64 -4.15 12.89
C PRO A 503 -5.85 -4.97 14.17
N VAL A 504 -7.09 -5.37 14.46
CA VAL A 504 -7.44 -6.20 15.63
C VAL A 504 -6.59 -7.47 15.70
N ASN A 505 -6.28 -8.11 14.57
CA ASN A 505 -5.50 -9.34 14.52
C ASN A 505 -4.03 -9.09 14.85
N TYR A 506 -3.51 -7.94 14.41
CA TYR A 506 -2.14 -7.54 14.71
C TYR A 506 -1.99 -7.10 16.18
N VAL A 507 -2.98 -6.40 16.73
CA VAL A 507 -3.04 -6.10 18.17
C VAL A 507 -3.08 -7.40 18.98
N ASN A 508 -3.89 -8.38 18.57
CA ASN A 508 -3.89 -9.69 19.23
C ASN A 508 -2.55 -10.42 19.07
N SER A 509 -1.91 -10.31 17.90
CA SER A 509 -0.60 -10.92 17.66
C SER A 509 0.48 -10.34 18.55
N THR A 510 0.50 -9.02 18.78
CA THR A 510 1.51 -8.38 19.65
C THR A 510 1.23 -8.61 21.14
N ARG A 511 -0.04 -8.74 21.54
CA ARG A 511 -0.44 -9.02 22.93
C ARG A 511 -0.32 -10.50 23.32
N LEU A 512 -1.00 -11.37 22.58
CA LEU A 512 -1.10 -12.80 22.86
C LEU A 512 0.09 -13.61 22.31
N GLY A 513 0.83 -13.01 21.37
CA GLY A 513 1.96 -13.64 20.71
C GLY A 513 3.01 -14.14 21.67
N LYS A 514 3.17 -15.46 21.74
CA LYS A 514 4.27 -16.11 22.46
C LYS A 514 5.50 -16.18 21.56
N LEU A 515 6.06 -15.03 21.21
CA LEU A 515 7.35 -14.94 20.53
C LEU A 515 8.29 -14.13 21.42
N THR A 516 9.13 -14.83 22.17
CA THR A 516 10.33 -14.23 22.78
C THR A 516 11.25 -13.79 21.65
N ALA A 517 11.82 -12.58 21.71
CA ALA A 517 12.74 -12.05 20.71
C ALA A 517 13.82 -13.11 20.40
N PRO A 518 13.74 -13.82 19.26
CA PRO A 518 14.76 -14.79 18.89
C PRO A 518 16.06 -14.02 18.62
N ASN A 519 17.23 -14.62 18.85
CA ASN A 519 18.51 -14.02 18.46
C ASN A 519 18.50 -13.57 16.98
N GLU A 520 17.75 -14.28 16.15
CA GLU A 520 17.48 -14.03 14.73
C GLU A 520 16.81 -12.68 14.41
N VAL A 521 16.15 -12.04 15.38
CA VAL A 521 15.58 -10.68 15.24
C VAL A 521 16.66 -9.62 15.36
N ASP A 522 17.76 -9.95 16.04
CA ASP A 522 18.94 -9.09 16.13
C ASP A 522 19.93 -9.29 14.98
N ASP A 523 19.80 -10.38 14.20
CA ASP A 523 20.60 -10.59 13.00
C ASP A 523 20.39 -9.45 11.98
N PRO A 524 21.46 -8.96 11.34
CA PRO A 524 21.33 -8.05 10.21
C PRO A 524 20.49 -8.68 9.11
N ILE A 525 19.70 -7.86 8.41
CA ILE A 525 19.03 -8.32 7.19
C ILE A 525 20.09 -8.52 6.11
N HIS A 526 20.06 -9.65 5.43
CA HIS A 526 20.97 -9.98 4.33
C HIS A 526 20.24 -10.03 2.98
N GLU A 527 20.98 -10.03 1.87
CA GLU A 527 20.39 -10.21 0.52
C GLU A 527 19.65 -11.55 0.40
N ASP A 528 20.08 -12.56 1.17
CA ASP A 528 19.38 -13.84 1.29
C ASP A 528 18.02 -13.73 1.97
N ASP A 529 17.68 -12.61 2.61
CA ASP A 529 16.35 -12.34 3.17
C ASP A 529 15.42 -11.64 2.16
N ILE A 530 15.87 -11.44 0.91
CA ILE A 530 15.01 -10.99 -0.18
C ILE A 530 14.16 -12.16 -0.67
N GLU A 531 12.87 -11.88 -0.88
CA GLU A 531 11.91 -12.88 -1.36
C GLU A 531 12.40 -13.53 -2.66
N SER A 532 12.45 -14.86 -2.67
CA SER A 532 12.85 -15.64 -3.85
C SER A 532 11.92 -15.40 -5.04
N ASP A 533 12.41 -15.72 -6.24
CA ASP A 533 11.57 -15.84 -7.45
C ASP A 533 10.52 -16.94 -7.36
#